data_AF-A0A6P4BA82-F1
#
_entry.id   AF-A0A6P4BA82-F1
#
_cell.length_a   1.000
_cell.length_b   1.000
_cell.length_c   1.000
_cell.angle_alpha   90.00
_cell.angle_beta   90.00
_cell.angle_gamma   90.00
#
_symmetry.space_group_name_H-M   'P 1'
#
loop_
_entity.id
_entity.type
_entity.pdbx_description
1 polymer ?
#
loop_
_entity_poly.entity_id
_entity_poly.type
_entity_poly.pdbx_seq_one_letter_code
_entity_poly.pdbx_strand_id
1 'polypeptide(L)'
;MKGLYLNGKILDALYIYGKIVAKGFWFDEVMYETLINGLCKSGETRVALQRLWKMEGQFVKANFVMYNIVVDGLCKGGLLNDALDLYFNMLGRGISPDIKEAGLLLNEIFVKDISLDVYTFNIIIDALCKEEMLLQVHDLCDVMILRGQQPNIITYTILINGYCLNNKVDEARKLFDMVIERGVVLDVWSYNILIKGYCKINRVDEAMNFRKDMFLKNIVPNIVTYNSLVDSLCKAGRISSAWEIVNEMHYCGQPFLDVNTYNILLDFVCKNQHLDEAIALFKSLIYERSFVPNIWSYNILISGYYKNKRFDEAMKLFLYMCSKNLDPNIETYNILLHALYDRQQLGKAIILLNQIVDDDICPNLYTYKILIYGL
;
A
#
# COMPACT_ATOMS: atom_id res chain seq x y z
N MET A 1 31.25 13.28 -19.05
CA MET A 1 30.81 13.76 -17.72
C MET A 1 31.40 12.95 -16.58
N LYS A 2 31.20 11.63 -16.49
CA LYS A 2 31.76 10.75 -15.42
C LYS A 2 33.26 10.96 -15.14
N GLY A 3 34.09 11.01 -16.19
CA GLY A 3 35.54 11.23 -16.05
C GLY A 3 35.94 12.63 -15.55
N LEU A 4 35.10 13.66 -15.72
CA LEU A 4 35.37 15.01 -15.21
C LEU A 4 35.11 15.09 -13.71
N TYR A 5 34.04 14.46 -13.24
CA TYR A 5 33.73 14.36 -11.81
C TYR A 5 34.76 13.53 -11.04
N LEU A 6 35.23 12.41 -11.60
CA LEU A 6 36.29 11.61 -10.99
C LEU A 6 37.62 12.36 -10.86
N ASN A 7 37.86 13.35 -11.72
CA ASN A 7 39.06 14.19 -11.71
C ASN A 7 38.84 15.53 -10.96
N GLY A 8 37.74 15.69 -10.22
CA GLY A 8 37.42 16.91 -9.46
C GLY A 8 37.10 18.16 -10.29
N LYS A 9 36.92 18.03 -11.61
CA LYS A 9 36.66 19.14 -12.54
C LYS A 9 35.16 19.44 -12.66
N ILE A 10 34.58 19.90 -11.55
CA ILE A 10 33.13 20.13 -11.41
C ILE A 10 32.63 21.26 -12.32
N LEU A 11 33.39 22.37 -12.40
CA LEU A 11 33.04 23.53 -13.22
C LEU A 11 33.02 23.19 -14.72
N ASP A 12 33.96 22.38 -15.19
CA ASP A 12 34.00 21.91 -16.57
C ASP A 12 32.80 21.00 -16.89
N ALA A 13 32.39 20.15 -15.93
CA ALA A 13 31.22 19.30 -16.09
C ALA A 13 29.92 20.12 -16.15
N LEU A 14 29.75 21.12 -15.28
CA LEU A 14 28.61 22.04 -15.30
C LEU A 14 28.59 22.93 -16.55
N TYR A 15 29.76 23.34 -17.05
CA TYR A 15 29.88 24.08 -18.31
C TYR A 15 29.43 23.24 -19.52
N ILE A 16 29.85 21.97 -19.58
CA ILE A 16 29.43 21.04 -20.62
C ILE A 16 27.92 20.79 -20.53
N TYR A 17 27.38 20.62 -19.32
CA TYR A 17 25.93 20.52 -19.11
C TYR A 17 25.19 21.73 -19.68
N GLY A 18 25.61 22.95 -19.33
CA GLY A 18 25.00 24.18 -19.83
C GLY A 18 25.04 24.29 -21.36
N LYS A 19 26.16 23.87 -21.97
CA LYS A 19 26.34 23.88 -23.43
C LYS A 19 25.45 22.86 -24.16
N ILE A 20 25.19 21.70 -23.56
CA ILE A 20 24.31 20.67 -24.14
C ILE A 20 22.84 21.11 -24.07
N VAL A 21 22.42 21.64 -22.92
CA VAL A 21 21.05 22.17 -22.74
C VAL A 21 20.80 23.38 -23.65
N ALA A 22 21.77 24.28 -23.79
CA ALA A 22 21.67 25.44 -24.70
C ALA A 22 21.57 25.04 -26.19
N LYS A 23 21.98 23.81 -26.54
CA LYS A 23 21.80 23.23 -27.87
C LYS A 23 20.47 22.49 -28.05
N GLY A 24 19.59 22.50 -27.04
CA GLY A 24 18.25 21.89 -27.10
C GLY A 24 18.22 20.40 -26.85
N PHE A 25 19.33 19.79 -26.41
CA PHE A 25 19.37 18.36 -26.08
C PHE A 25 18.96 18.13 -24.63
N TRP A 26 18.00 17.23 -24.44
CA TRP A 26 17.56 16.76 -23.13
C TRP A 26 18.44 15.60 -22.67
N PHE A 27 18.63 15.51 -21.36
CA PHE A 27 19.36 14.42 -20.77
C PHE A 27 18.45 13.21 -20.58
N ASP A 28 19.00 12.03 -20.83
CA ASP A 28 18.38 10.77 -20.42
C ASP A 28 18.63 10.51 -18.92
N GLU A 29 17.98 9.47 -18.42
CA GLU A 29 18.06 9.04 -17.03
C GLU A 29 19.51 8.80 -16.57
N VAL A 30 20.32 8.12 -17.40
CA VAL A 30 21.70 7.75 -17.08
C VAL A 30 22.62 8.98 -16.98
N MET A 31 22.41 9.98 -17.85
CA MET A 31 23.18 11.23 -17.80
C MET A 31 22.82 12.08 -16.58
N TYR A 32 21.56 12.11 -16.17
CA TYR A 32 21.14 12.77 -14.92
C TYR A 32 21.71 12.07 -13.69
N GLU A 33 21.66 10.73 -13.64
CA GLU A 33 22.24 9.95 -12.54
C GLU A 33 23.75 10.23 -12.40
N THR A 34 24.48 10.23 -13.51
CA THR A 34 25.92 10.50 -13.52
C THR A 34 26.25 11.92 -13.04
N LEU A 35 25.42 12.91 -13.41
CA LEU A 35 25.55 14.29 -12.98
C LEU A 35 25.32 14.43 -11.47
N ILE A 36 24.22 13.87 -10.98
CA ILE A 36 23.81 13.91 -9.57
C ILE A 36 24.86 13.22 -8.69
N ASN A 37 25.31 12.03 -9.07
CA ASN A 37 26.36 11.28 -8.36
C ASN A 37 27.68 12.05 -8.33
N GLY A 38 28.06 12.65 -9.46
CA GLY A 38 29.22 13.50 -9.57
C GLY A 38 29.18 14.67 -8.58
N LEU A 39 28.06 15.38 -8.53
CA LEU A 39 27.85 16.54 -7.65
C LEU A 39 27.87 16.15 -6.15
N CYS A 40 27.20 15.05 -5.79
CA CYS A 40 27.17 14.56 -4.41
C CYS A 40 28.56 14.14 -3.92
N LYS A 41 29.35 13.44 -4.75
CA LYS A 41 30.73 13.05 -4.40
C LYS A 41 31.67 14.23 -4.24
N SER A 42 31.41 15.33 -4.92
CA SER A 42 32.17 16.56 -4.78
C SER A 42 31.72 17.45 -3.61
N GLY A 43 30.71 17.05 -2.84
CA GLY A 43 30.18 17.82 -1.71
C GLY A 43 29.21 18.94 -2.09
N GLU A 44 28.89 19.10 -3.37
CA GLU A 44 27.96 20.12 -3.89
C GLU A 44 26.51 19.62 -3.86
N THR A 45 26.09 19.08 -2.71
CA THR A 45 24.87 18.28 -2.62
C THR A 45 23.59 19.11 -2.75
N ARG A 46 23.60 20.38 -2.35
CA ARG A 46 22.47 21.30 -2.59
C ARG A 46 22.23 21.56 -4.06
N VAL A 47 23.31 21.65 -4.85
CA VAL A 47 23.20 21.79 -6.31
C VAL A 47 22.64 20.50 -6.91
N ALA A 48 23.05 19.33 -6.40
CA ALA A 48 22.49 18.04 -6.82
C ALA A 48 20.98 17.97 -6.55
N LEU A 49 20.52 18.38 -5.36
CA LEU A 49 19.10 18.44 -5.00
C LEU A 49 18.28 19.36 -5.91
N GLN A 50 18.79 20.58 -6.18
CA GLN A 50 18.13 21.50 -7.12
C GLN A 50 18.03 20.92 -8.54
N ARG A 51 19.01 20.11 -8.96
CA ARG A 51 18.97 19.44 -10.27
C ARG A 51 17.97 18.30 -10.32
N LEU A 52 17.83 17.54 -9.23
CA LEU A 52 16.79 16.52 -9.10
C LEU A 52 15.39 17.13 -9.31
N TRP A 53 15.06 18.23 -8.61
CA TRP A 53 13.76 18.89 -8.78
C TRP A 53 13.57 19.53 -10.15
N LYS A 54 14.63 20.11 -10.73
CA LYS A 54 14.55 20.68 -12.08
C LYS A 54 14.30 19.61 -13.14
N MET A 55 14.82 18.41 -12.94
CA MET A 55 14.57 17.26 -13.80
C MET A 55 13.12 16.80 -13.69
N GLU A 56 12.56 16.72 -12.49
CA GLU A 56 11.14 16.34 -12.29
C GLU A 56 10.14 17.31 -12.89
N GLY A 57 10.50 18.60 -13.02
CA GLY A 57 9.72 19.59 -13.75
C GLY A 57 9.75 19.40 -15.28
N GLN A 58 10.51 18.44 -15.80
CA GLN A 58 10.61 18.07 -17.21
C GLN A 58 9.97 16.69 -17.44
N PHE A 59 9.98 16.20 -18.68
CA PHE A 59 9.42 14.88 -19.05
C PHE A 59 10.21 13.67 -18.50
N VAL A 60 11.15 13.87 -17.57
CA VAL A 60 11.99 12.80 -16.99
C VAL A 60 11.66 12.63 -15.51
N LYS A 61 11.13 11.47 -15.14
CA LYS A 61 10.84 11.14 -13.75
C LYS A 61 12.10 10.64 -13.04
N ALA A 62 12.28 11.07 -11.79
CA ALA A 62 13.36 10.56 -10.94
C ALA A 62 13.12 9.09 -10.58
N ASN A 63 14.16 8.28 -10.71
CA ASN A 63 14.16 6.90 -10.26
C ASN A 63 14.68 6.81 -8.80
N PHE A 64 14.48 5.67 -8.16
CA PHE A 64 14.91 5.43 -6.78
C PHE A 64 16.43 5.58 -6.60
N VAL A 65 17.23 5.25 -7.63
CA VAL A 65 18.70 5.36 -7.59
C VAL A 65 19.15 6.81 -7.43
N MET A 66 18.53 7.74 -8.16
CA MET A 66 18.85 9.17 -8.08
C MET A 66 18.52 9.76 -6.72
N TYR A 67 17.38 9.40 -6.13
CA TYR A 67 17.03 9.82 -4.77
C TYR A 67 18.05 9.29 -3.75
N ASN A 68 18.38 7.99 -3.80
CA ASN A 68 19.35 7.39 -2.88
C ASN A 68 20.71 8.09 -2.94
N ILE A 69 21.20 8.43 -4.14
CA ILE A 69 22.48 9.14 -4.31
C ILE A 69 22.45 10.53 -3.66
N VAL A 70 21.33 11.26 -3.77
CA VAL A 70 21.21 12.59 -3.16
C VAL A 70 21.06 12.48 -1.66
N VAL A 71 20.27 11.52 -1.15
CA VAL A 71 20.13 11.27 0.29
C VAL A 71 21.49 10.93 0.91
N ASP A 72 22.28 10.02 0.31
CA ASP A 72 23.62 9.65 0.78
C ASP A 72 24.56 10.86 0.78
N GLY A 73 24.51 11.66 -0.28
CA GLY A 73 25.28 12.89 -0.38
C GLY A 73 24.88 13.94 0.67
N LEU A 74 23.59 14.02 1.03
CA LEU A 74 23.08 15.00 2.01
C LEU A 74 23.45 14.54 3.42
N CYS A 75 23.38 13.24 3.69
CA CYS A 75 23.85 12.60 4.91
C CYS A 75 25.34 12.89 5.15
N LYS A 76 26.19 12.58 4.16
CA LYS A 76 27.64 12.88 4.20
C LYS A 76 27.95 14.36 4.32
N GLY A 77 27.13 15.21 3.69
CA GLY A 77 27.22 16.67 3.78
C GLY A 77 26.69 17.26 5.10
N GLY A 78 26.08 16.43 5.96
CA GLY A 78 25.46 16.85 7.22
C GLY A 78 24.18 17.69 7.08
N LEU A 79 23.58 17.70 5.90
CA LEU A 79 22.30 18.36 5.61
C LEU A 79 21.14 17.39 5.85
N LEU A 80 20.98 16.97 7.12
CA LEU A 80 20.05 15.90 7.46
C LEU A 80 18.57 16.26 7.26
N ASN A 81 18.17 17.52 7.52
CA ASN A 81 16.78 17.95 7.29
C ASN A 81 16.41 17.88 5.80
N ASP A 82 17.31 18.34 4.92
CA ASP A 82 17.13 18.23 3.48
C ASP A 82 17.10 16.74 3.04
N ALA A 83 17.88 15.87 3.71
CA ALA A 83 17.90 14.43 3.44
C ALA A 83 16.58 13.75 3.86
N LEU A 84 16.06 14.12 5.03
CA LEU A 84 14.79 13.63 5.57
C LEU A 84 13.61 14.10 4.70
N ASP A 85 13.56 15.39 4.35
CA ASP A 85 12.53 15.94 3.47
C ASP A 85 12.54 15.24 2.11
N LEU A 86 13.71 14.98 1.55
CA LEU A 86 13.84 14.26 0.29
C LEU A 86 13.41 12.79 0.42
N TYR A 87 13.81 12.11 1.49
CA TYR A 87 13.41 10.74 1.80
C TYR A 87 11.88 10.61 1.95
N PHE A 88 11.23 11.56 2.62
CA PHE A 88 9.76 11.57 2.76
C PHE A 88 9.05 11.91 1.46
N ASN A 89 9.61 12.81 0.63
CA ASN A 89 9.07 13.10 -0.69
C ASN A 89 9.10 11.85 -1.58
N MET A 90 10.16 11.05 -1.49
CA MET A 90 10.29 9.77 -2.18
C MET A 90 9.20 8.77 -1.72
N LEU A 91 9.00 8.62 -0.41
CA LEU A 91 7.95 7.77 0.16
C LEU A 91 6.53 8.21 -0.26
N GLY A 92 6.25 9.51 -0.23
CA GLY A 92 4.96 10.08 -0.66
C GLY A 92 4.64 9.83 -2.13
N ARG A 93 5.65 9.56 -2.95
CA ARG A 93 5.53 9.19 -4.38
C ARG A 93 5.43 7.68 -4.61
N GLY A 94 5.39 6.88 -3.54
CA GLY A 94 5.35 5.41 -3.63
C GLY A 94 6.68 4.78 -4.07
N ILE A 95 7.79 5.50 -3.96
CA ILE A 95 9.12 4.98 -4.24
C ILE A 95 9.72 4.48 -2.92
N SER A 96 9.96 3.17 -2.82
CA SER A 96 10.51 2.56 -1.60
C SER A 96 12.03 2.77 -1.53
N PRO A 97 12.56 3.32 -0.42
CA PRO A 97 14.00 3.44 -0.16
C PRO A 97 14.67 2.08 -0.02
N ASP A 98 15.97 2.02 -0.34
CA ASP A 98 16.78 0.85 0.00
C ASP A 98 17.04 0.81 1.52
N ILE A 99 17.01 -0.39 2.10
CA ILE A 99 17.36 -0.70 3.50
C ILE A 99 18.69 -0.07 3.92
N LYS A 100 19.65 -0.04 2.99
CA LYS A 100 20.97 0.53 3.24
C LYS A 100 20.92 2.04 3.49
N GLU A 101 20.05 2.75 2.77
CA GLU A 101 19.93 4.21 2.86
C GLU A 101 19.20 4.63 4.14
N ALA A 102 18.15 3.90 4.51
CA ALA A 102 17.51 4.05 5.82
C ALA A 102 18.52 3.84 6.97
N GLY A 103 19.40 2.85 6.84
CA GLY A 103 20.50 2.61 7.79
C GLY A 103 21.55 3.73 7.85
N LEU A 104 21.88 4.38 6.72
CA LEU A 104 22.81 5.52 6.68
C LEU A 104 22.22 6.77 7.35
N LEU A 105 20.96 7.09 7.04
CA LEU A 105 20.19 8.14 7.69
C LEU A 105 20.14 7.94 9.20
N LEU A 106 19.88 6.70 9.64
CA LEU A 106 19.88 6.34 11.05
C LEU A 106 21.24 6.53 11.70
N ASN A 107 22.33 6.02 11.11
CA ASN A 107 23.69 6.19 11.64
C ASN A 107 24.07 7.67 11.81
N GLU A 108 23.71 8.52 10.86
CA GLU A 108 23.93 9.97 10.98
C GLU A 108 23.10 10.60 12.10
N ILE A 109 21.86 10.14 12.31
CA ILE A 109 21.03 10.53 13.47
C ILE A 109 21.69 10.10 14.78
N PHE A 110 22.25 8.87 14.87
CA PHE A 110 22.92 8.38 16.07
C PHE A 110 24.21 9.16 16.39
N VAL A 111 25.00 9.50 15.35
CA VAL A 111 26.33 10.14 15.51
C VAL A 111 26.22 11.65 15.75
N LYS A 112 25.22 12.33 15.19
CA LYS A 112 25.07 13.78 15.32
C LYS A 112 24.05 14.14 16.38
N ASP A 113 24.45 14.99 17.33
CA ASP A 113 23.60 15.56 18.39
C ASP A 113 22.63 16.62 17.82
N ILE A 114 21.68 16.15 17.01
CA ILE A 114 20.68 16.98 16.35
C ILE A 114 19.41 16.96 17.20
N SER A 115 18.84 18.14 17.43
CA SER A 115 17.53 18.29 18.07
C SER A 115 16.41 17.88 17.11
N LEU A 116 16.16 16.57 17.00
CA LEU A 116 14.95 16.06 16.37
C LEU A 116 13.77 16.25 17.33
N ASP A 117 12.64 16.70 16.79
CA ASP A 117 11.40 16.77 17.54
C ASP A 117 10.63 15.44 17.50
N VAL A 118 9.65 15.29 18.38
CA VAL A 118 8.80 14.07 18.45
C VAL A 118 8.13 13.76 17.11
N TYR A 119 7.77 14.80 16.34
CA TYR A 119 7.14 14.62 15.04
C TYR A 119 8.07 13.93 14.05
N THR A 120 9.32 14.37 13.95
CA THR A 120 10.32 13.78 13.06
C THR A 120 10.63 12.34 13.45
N PHE A 121 10.79 12.06 14.76
CA PHE A 121 10.95 10.69 15.25
C PHE A 121 9.77 9.79 14.83
N ASN A 122 8.54 10.26 15.00
CA ASN A 122 7.35 9.50 14.64
C ASN A 122 7.31 9.13 13.16
N ILE A 123 7.67 10.04 12.25
CA ILE A 123 7.67 9.72 10.82
C ILE A 123 8.73 8.66 10.49
N ILE A 124 9.94 8.79 11.05
CA ILE A 124 11.02 7.82 10.80
C ILE A 124 10.62 6.44 11.35
N ILE A 125 10.06 6.39 12.56
CA ILE A 125 9.55 5.15 13.16
C ILE A 125 8.47 4.52 12.27
N ASP A 126 7.53 5.30 11.73
CA ASP A 126 6.48 4.78 10.84
C ASP A 126 7.05 4.20 9.53
N ALA A 127 8.06 4.87 8.95
CA ALA A 127 8.75 4.37 7.76
C ALA A 127 9.47 3.04 8.03
N LEU A 128 10.25 2.96 9.12
CA LEU A 128 10.98 1.74 9.50
C LEU A 128 10.04 0.58 9.83
N CYS A 129 8.90 0.86 10.44
CA CYS A 129 7.85 -0.11 10.71
C CYS A 129 7.29 -0.75 9.43
N LYS A 130 7.16 0.03 8.34
CA LYS A 130 6.67 -0.45 7.04
C LYS A 130 7.70 -1.29 6.29
N GLU A 131 8.98 -1.03 6.50
CA GLU A 131 10.11 -1.77 5.90
C GLU A 131 10.55 -2.99 6.75
N GLU A 132 9.75 -3.39 7.73
CA GLU A 132 9.98 -4.53 8.63
C GLU A 132 11.26 -4.43 9.50
N MET A 133 11.77 -3.22 9.72
CA MET A 133 13.05 -2.95 10.40
C MET A 133 12.90 -2.75 11.91
N LEU A 134 12.26 -3.68 12.61
CA LEU A 134 11.89 -3.50 14.02
C LEU A 134 13.06 -3.29 15.00
N LEU A 135 14.25 -3.84 14.72
CA LEU A 135 15.43 -3.60 15.57
C LEU A 135 15.81 -2.11 15.58
N GLN A 136 15.82 -1.48 14.41
CA GLN A 136 16.13 -0.07 14.27
C GLN A 136 15.05 0.83 14.88
N VAL A 137 13.80 0.38 14.84
CA VAL A 137 12.69 1.06 15.54
C VAL A 137 12.97 1.12 17.05
N HIS A 138 13.46 0.03 17.65
CA HIS A 138 13.82 0.01 19.07
C HIS A 138 14.99 0.95 19.39
N ASP A 139 16.08 0.85 18.63
CA ASP A 139 17.25 1.71 18.82
C ASP A 139 16.88 3.21 18.71
N LEU A 140 15.99 3.53 17.76
CA LEU A 140 15.52 4.90 17.56
C LEU A 140 14.59 5.39 18.69
N CYS A 141 13.77 4.52 19.27
CA CYS A 141 12.99 4.84 20.47
C CYS A 141 13.89 5.11 21.68
N ASP A 142 14.95 4.33 21.85
CA ASP A 142 15.93 4.56 22.92
C ASP A 142 16.64 5.90 22.74
N VAL A 143 17.04 6.26 21.52
CA VAL A 143 17.61 7.58 21.20
C VAL A 143 16.62 8.71 21.49
N MET A 144 15.36 8.54 21.10
CA MET A 144 14.32 9.52 21.36
C MET A 144 14.25 9.85 22.86
N ILE A 145 14.22 8.82 23.72
CA ILE A 145 14.18 8.95 25.17
C ILE A 145 15.49 9.55 25.73
N LEU A 146 16.65 9.07 25.26
CA LEU A 146 17.97 9.58 25.68
C LEU A 146 18.14 11.08 25.37
N ARG A 147 17.53 11.56 24.29
CA ARG A 147 17.50 12.99 23.91
C ARG A 147 16.43 13.80 24.62
N GLY A 148 15.75 13.22 25.62
CA GLY A 148 14.72 13.88 26.40
C GLY A 148 13.39 14.07 25.66
N GLN A 149 13.23 13.50 24.46
CA GLN A 149 11.96 13.47 23.75
C GLN A 149 11.14 12.28 24.26
N GLN A 150 9.91 12.51 24.69
CA GLN A 150 9.07 11.45 25.25
C GLN A 150 8.10 10.91 24.19
N PRO A 151 8.00 9.58 24.02
CA PRO A 151 6.98 8.96 23.17
C PRO A 151 5.58 9.43 23.57
N ASN A 152 4.81 9.89 22.59
CA ASN A 152 3.44 10.34 22.79
C ASN A 152 2.42 9.34 22.21
N ILE A 153 1.13 9.67 22.28
CA ILE A 153 0.06 8.78 21.77
C ILE A 153 0.25 8.43 20.29
N ILE A 154 0.78 9.36 19.48
CA ILE A 154 1.06 9.13 18.06
C ILE A 154 2.20 8.11 17.92
N THR A 155 3.28 8.26 18.69
CA THR A 155 4.40 7.31 18.71
C THR A 155 3.92 5.90 19.03
N TYR A 156 3.14 5.73 20.10
CA TYR A 156 2.61 4.42 20.48
C TYR A 156 1.68 3.83 19.44
N THR A 157 0.81 4.64 18.83
CA THR A 157 -0.10 4.20 17.76
C THR A 157 0.69 3.68 16.55
N ILE A 158 1.76 4.38 16.17
CA ILE A 158 2.66 3.96 15.09
C ILE A 158 3.35 2.65 15.44
N LEU A 159 3.88 2.51 16.66
CA LEU A 159 4.54 1.28 17.11
C LEU A 159 3.59 0.08 17.13
N ILE A 160 2.37 0.24 17.65
CA ILE A 160 1.33 -0.80 17.66
C ILE A 160 1.00 -1.22 16.21
N ASN A 161 0.85 -0.25 15.31
CA ASN A 161 0.63 -0.53 13.88
C ASN A 161 1.83 -1.26 13.26
N GLY A 162 3.05 -0.81 13.54
CA GLY A 162 4.27 -1.43 13.07
C GLY A 162 4.40 -2.89 13.48
N TYR A 163 4.14 -3.20 14.75
CA TYR A 163 4.11 -4.60 15.21
C TYR A 163 3.03 -5.43 14.48
N CYS A 164 1.83 -4.87 14.25
CA CYS A 164 0.78 -5.56 13.50
C CYS A 164 1.18 -5.81 12.04
N LEU A 165 1.82 -4.84 11.38
CA LEU A 165 2.34 -4.99 10.00
C LEU A 165 3.36 -6.13 9.93
N ASN A 166 4.22 -6.23 10.94
CA ASN A 166 5.25 -7.25 11.09
C ASN A 166 4.76 -8.60 11.67
N ASN A 167 3.44 -8.82 11.71
CA ASN A 167 2.80 -10.04 12.25
C ASN A 167 3.14 -10.34 13.73
N LYS A 168 3.64 -9.37 14.50
CA LYS A 168 3.93 -9.47 15.94
C LYS A 168 2.79 -8.92 16.79
N VAL A 169 1.57 -9.40 16.54
CA VAL A 169 0.34 -8.84 17.14
C VAL A 169 0.31 -9.00 18.66
N ASP A 170 0.93 -10.03 19.23
CA ASP A 170 1.02 -10.18 20.69
C ASP A 170 1.88 -9.08 21.35
N GLU A 171 2.97 -8.66 20.70
CA GLU A 171 3.78 -7.53 21.17
C GLU A 171 3.02 -6.20 21.00
N ALA A 172 2.28 -6.05 19.89
CA ALA A 172 1.38 -4.93 19.70
C ALA A 172 0.34 -4.85 20.83
N ARG A 173 -0.19 -5.99 21.26
CA ARG A 173 -1.17 -6.10 22.34
C ARG A 173 -0.58 -5.70 23.69
N LYS A 174 0.60 -6.23 24.03
CA LYS A 174 1.30 -5.85 25.27
C LYS A 174 1.58 -4.34 25.33
N LEU A 175 1.99 -3.76 24.19
CA LEU A 175 2.21 -2.32 24.10
C LEU A 175 0.90 -1.54 24.29
N PHE A 176 -0.19 -2.00 23.68
CA PHE A 176 -1.51 -1.40 23.82
C PHE A 176 -1.99 -1.40 25.29
N ASP A 177 -1.87 -2.53 25.99
CA ASP A 177 -2.27 -2.64 27.40
C ASP A 177 -1.40 -1.74 28.30
N MET A 178 -0.08 -1.72 28.07
CA MET A 178 0.85 -0.85 28.81
C MET A 178 0.54 0.65 28.62
N VAL A 179 0.12 1.07 27.43
CA VAL A 179 -0.25 2.46 27.14
C VAL A 179 -1.52 2.86 27.89
N ILE A 180 -2.49 1.96 28.00
CA ILE A 180 -3.71 2.16 28.80
C ILE A 180 -3.39 2.23 30.30
N GLU A 181 -2.52 1.34 30.80
CA GLU A 181 -2.09 1.35 32.21
C GLU A 181 -1.40 2.66 32.60
N ARG A 182 -0.73 3.32 31.65
CA ARG A 182 -0.14 4.66 31.82
C ARG A 182 -1.17 5.81 31.78
N GLY A 183 -2.45 5.51 31.63
CA GLY A 183 -3.55 6.48 31.63
C GLY A 183 -3.79 7.16 30.28
N VAL A 184 -3.21 6.65 29.18
CA VAL A 184 -3.46 7.18 27.83
C VAL A 184 -4.77 6.63 27.30
N VAL A 185 -5.66 7.52 26.86
CA VAL A 185 -6.94 7.14 26.25
C VAL A 185 -6.72 6.90 24.76
N LEU A 186 -6.82 5.63 24.37
CA LEU A 186 -6.72 5.21 22.97
C LEU A 186 -8.08 5.34 22.27
N ASP A 187 -8.04 5.68 20.99
CA ASP A 187 -9.20 6.00 20.16
C ASP A 187 -9.66 4.82 19.29
N VAL A 188 -10.72 5.02 18.49
CA VAL A 188 -11.26 4.03 17.55
C VAL A 188 -10.17 3.53 16.59
N TRP A 189 -9.23 4.38 16.19
CA TRP A 189 -8.16 4.03 15.27
C TRP A 189 -7.20 3.00 15.88
N SER A 190 -6.77 3.23 17.12
CA SER A 190 -5.90 2.34 17.88
C SER A 190 -6.51 0.93 18.02
N TYR A 191 -7.82 0.86 18.27
CA TYR A 191 -8.55 -0.41 18.30
C TYR A 191 -8.58 -1.10 16.94
N ASN A 192 -8.88 -0.36 15.88
CA ASN A 192 -8.93 -0.88 14.52
C ASN A 192 -7.61 -1.46 14.04
N ILE A 193 -6.47 -0.89 14.46
CA ILE A 193 -5.14 -1.43 14.15
C ILE A 193 -5.01 -2.87 14.66
N LEU A 194 -5.29 -3.11 15.94
CA LEU A 194 -5.19 -4.45 16.53
C LEU A 194 -6.23 -5.41 15.96
N ILE A 195 -7.48 -4.96 15.75
CA ILE A 195 -8.51 -5.79 15.10
C ILE A 195 -8.00 -6.27 13.73
N LYS A 196 -7.50 -5.35 12.90
CA LYS A 196 -6.91 -5.71 11.60
C LYS A 196 -5.69 -6.62 11.75
N GLY A 197 -4.84 -6.39 12.75
CA GLY A 197 -3.70 -7.23 13.08
C GLY A 197 -4.12 -8.68 13.36
N TYR A 198 -5.06 -8.88 14.28
CA TYR A 198 -5.63 -10.19 14.59
C TYR A 198 -6.29 -10.86 13.38
N CYS A 199 -7.07 -10.10 12.60
CA CYS A 199 -7.67 -10.57 11.36
C CYS A 199 -6.61 -11.05 10.35
N LYS A 200 -5.48 -10.33 10.21
CA LYS A 200 -4.38 -10.67 9.28
C LYS A 200 -3.72 -12.00 9.64
N ILE A 201 -3.58 -12.32 10.92
CA ILE A 201 -2.98 -13.57 11.40
C ILE A 201 -4.01 -14.67 11.72
N ASN A 202 -5.24 -14.54 11.19
CA ASN A 202 -6.35 -15.49 11.35
C ASN A 202 -6.79 -15.77 12.82
N ARG A 203 -6.50 -14.86 13.76
CA ARG A 203 -6.95 -14.95 15.16
C ARG A 203 -8.27 -14.20 15.37
N VAL A 204 -9.29 -14.61 14.64
CA VAL A 204 -10.57 -13.88 14.53
C VAL A 204 -11.34 -13.81 15.85
N ASP A 205 -11.25 -14.82 16.71
CA ASP A 205 -11.90 -14.81 18.02
C ASP A 205 -11.39 -13.68 18.93
N GLU A 206 -10.08 -13.38 18.85
CA GLU A 206 -9.49 -12.27 19.61
C GLU A 206 -9.89 -10.93 19.02
N ALA A 207 -9.96 -10.81 17.69
CA ALA A 207 -10.51 -9.63 17.02
C ALA A 207 -11.96 -9.34 17.48
N MET A 208 -12.78 -10.39 17.60
CA MET A 208 -14.15 -10.31 18.09
C MET A 208 -14.24 -9.94 19.56
N ASN A 209 -13.38 -10.51 20.41
CA ASN A 209 -13.29 -10.12 21.82
C ASN A 209 -12.87 -8.66 21.97
N PHE A 210 -11.96 -8.20 21.11
CA PHE A 210 -11.48 -6.84 21.16
C PHE A 210 -12.51 -5.82 20.67
N ARG A 211 -13.36 -6.18 19.70
CA ARG A 211 -14.58 -5.42 19.39
C ARG A 211 -15.51 -5.32 20.60
N LYS A 212 -15.73 -6.40 21.35
CA LYS A 212 -16.57 -6.35 22.56
C LYS A 212 -15.98 -5.39 23.61
N ASP A 213 -14.66 -5.35 23.76
CA ASP A 213 -13.98 -4.39 24.62
C ASP A 213 -14.25 -2.93 24.19
N MET A 214 -14.30 -2.62 22.89
CA MET A 214 -14.70 -1.29 22.40
C MET A 214 -16.06 -0.87 22.94
N PHE A 215 -17.05 -1.77 22.87
CA PHE A 215 -18.41 -1.51 23.39
C PHE A 215 -18.41 -1.27 24.90
N LEU A 216 -17.68 -2.09 25.67
CA LEU A 216 -17.57 -1.93 27.12
C LEU A 216 -16.95 -0.60 27.52
N LYS A 217 -16.10 -0.02 26.66
CA LYS A 217 -15.46 1.29 26.86
C LYS A 217 -16.20 2.44 26.18
N ASN A 218 -17.42 2.22 25.68
CA ASN A 218 -18.22 3.20 24.95
C ASN A 218 -17.52 3.77 23.71
N ILE A 219 -16.63 3.00 23.09
CA ILE A 219 -15.97 3.33 21.83
C ILE A 219 -16.81 2.73 20.71
N VAL A 220 -17.38 3.56 19.85
CA VAL A 220 -18.27 3.12 18.77
C VAL A 220 -17.44 2.53 17.62
N PRO A 221 -17.59 1.23 17.28
CA PRO A 221 -16.94 0.66 16.11
C PRO A 221 -17.45 1.33 14.82
N ASN A 222 -16.56 1.53 13.86
CA ASN A 222 -16.91 2.13 12.58
C ASN A 222 -16.94 1.08 11.45
N ILE A 223 -17.27 1.52 10.24
CA ILE A 223 -17.36 0.63 9.07
C ILE A 223 -16.07 -0.15 8.78
N VAL A 224 -14.90 0.43 9.11
CA VAL A 224 -13.61 -0.22 8.95
C VAL A 224 -13.46 -1.40 9.92
N THR A 225 -13.97 -1.26 11.15
CA THR A 225 -14.01 -2.34 12.14
C THR A 225 -14.84 -3.51 11.63
N TYR A 226 -16.08 -3.23 11.22
CA TYR A 226 -17.02 -4.25 10.75
C TYR A 226 -16.52 -4.96 9.49
N ASN A 227 -16.02 -4.22 8.49
CA ASN A 227 -15.48 -4.80 7.26
C ASN A 227 -14.31 -5.75 7.53
N SER A 228 -13.40 -5.37 8.45
CA SER A 228 -12.24 -6.20 8.80
C SER A 228 -12.68 -7.52 9.48
N LEU A 229 -13.69 -7.46 10.34
CA LEU A 229 -14.22 -8.65 11.03
C LEU A 229 -14.99 -9.56 10.08
N VAL A 230 -15.88 -9.00 9.25
CA VAL A 230 -16.64 -9.76 8.24
C VAL A 230 -15.68 -10.48 7.30
N ASP A 231 -14.69 -9.78 6.74
CA ASP A 231 -13.68 -10.39 5.86
C ASP A 231 -12.91 -11.51 6.55
N SER A 232 -12.51 -11.32 7.81
CA SER A 232 -11.77 -12.34 8.56
C SER A 232 -12.62 -13.56 8.93
N LEU A 233 -13.89 -13.36 9.33
CA LEU A 233 -14.84 -14.43 9.65
C LEU A 233 -15.17 -15.24 8.40
N CYS A 234 -15.35 -14.55 7.28
CA CYS A 234 -15.43 -15.16 5.95
C CYS A 234 -14.18 -15.99 5.67
N LYS A 235 -12.97 -15.44 5.74
CA LYS A 235 -11.73 -16.22 5.51
C LYS A 235 -11.58 -17.43 6.44
N ALA A 236 -12.12 -17.36 7.65
CA ALA A 236 -12.16 -18.46 8.61
C ALA A 236 -13.32 -19.48 8.39
N GLY A 237 -14.17 -19.28 7.36
CA GLY A 237 -15.32 -20.15 7.06
C GLY A 237 -16.53 -19.98 7.99
N ARG A 238 -16.54 -18.95 8.84
CA ARG A 238 -17.56 -18.72 9.88
C ARG A 238 -18.67 -17.77 9.42
N ILE A 239 -19.44 -18.23 8.44
CA ILE A 239 -20.47 -17.45 7.72
C ILE A 239 -21.55 -16.92 8.64
N SER A 240 -22.08 -17.76 9.53
CA SER A 240 -23.16 -17.40 10.44
C SER A 240 -22.75 -16.22 11.33
N SER A 241 -21.53 -16.26 11.87
CA SER A 241 -20.96 -15.16 12.65
C SER A 241 -20.71 -13.91 11.81
N ALA A 242 -20.33 -14.05 10.53
CA ALA A 242 -20.19 -12.91 9.64
C ALA A 242 -21.54 -12.20 9.41
N TRP A 243 -22.61 -12.97 9.21
CA TRP A 243 -23.97 -12.42 9.10
C TRP A 243 -24.47 -11.78 10.40
N GLU A 244 -24.16 -12.35 11.56
CA GLU A 244 -24.45 -11.72 12.85
C GLU A 244 -23.81 -10.33 12.97
N ILE A 245 -22.54 -10.20 12.57
CA ILE A 245 -21.80 -8.93 12.58
C ILE A 245 -22.41 -7.91 11.60
N VAL A 246 -22.83 -8.36 10.42
CA VAL A 246 -23.52 -7.54 9.42
C VAL A 246 -24.87 -7.03 9.94
N ASN A 247 -25.63 -7.89 10.61
CA ASN A 247 -26.89 -7.51 11.23
C ASN A 247 -26.68 -6.54 12.40
N GLU A 248 -25.67 -6.78 13.25
CA GLU A 248 -25.30 -5.90 14.34
C GLU A 248 -24.94 -4.48 13.85
N MET A 249 -24.17 -4.38 12.76
CA MET A 249 -23.83 -3.10 12.14
C MET A 249 -25.08 -2.28 11.78
N HIS A 250 -26.15 -2.91 11.29
CA HIS A 250 -27.42 -2.24 11.01
C HIS A 250 -28.11 -1.71 12.28
N TYR A 251 -28.12 -2.48 13.37
CA TYR A 251 -28.78 -2.07 14.62
C TYR A 251 -28.03 -0.96 15.38
N CYS A 252 -26.71 -0.85 15.20
CA CYS A 252 -25.88 0.19 15.83
C CYS A 252 -25.96 1.57 15.16
N GLY A 253 -26.86 1.78 14.19
CA GLY A 253 -27.07 3.09 13.56
C GLY A 253 -25.91 3.56 12.67
N GLN A 254 -25.00 2.66 12.28
CA GLN A 254 -24.03 2.93 11.22
C GLN A 254 -24.77 3.05 9.87
N PRO A 255 -24.29 3.89 8.93
CA PRO A 255 -24.93 4.03 7.62
C PRO A 255 -25.10 2.66 6.94
N PHE A 256 -26.13 2.54 6.10
CA PHE A 256 -26.41 1.35 5.28
C PHE A 256 -25.10 0.71 4.77
N LEU A 257 -25.00 -0.62 4.89
CA LEU A 257 -23.86 -1.43 4.45
C LEU A 257 -23.27 -0.87 3.15
N ASP A 258 -22.00 -0.50 3.19
CA ASP A 258 -21.32 0.02 2.01
C ASP A 258 -21.15 -1.09 0.96
N VAL A 259 -20.91 -0.69 -0.28
CA VAL A 259 -20.71 -1.63 -1.40
C VAL A 259 -19.59 -2.63 -1.08
N ASN A 260 -18.61 -2.20 -0.29
CA ASN A 260 -17.46 -3.01 0.13
C ASN A 260 -17.88 -4.17 1.05
N THR A 261 -18.77 -3.93 2.02
CA THR A 261 -19.26 -4.96 2.95
C THR A 261 -19.97 -6.09 2.21
N TYR A 262 -20.87 -5.73 1.27
CA TYR A 262 -21.58 -6.71 0.45
C TYR A 262 -20.64 -7.48 -0.49
N ASN A 263 -19.64 -6.82 -1.05
CA ASN A 263 -18.66 -7.48 -1.90
C ASN A 263 -17.83 -8.51 -1.13
N ILE A 264 -17.45 -8.22 0.11
CA ILE A 264 -16.77 -9.19 0.98
C ILE A 264 -17.65 -10.44 1.19
N LEU A 265 -18.94 -10.25 1.46
CA LEU A 265 -19.89 -11.37 1.61
C LEU A 265 -20.06 -12.16 0.32
N LEU A 266 -20.24 -11.48 -0.82
CA LEU A 266 -20.39 -12.12 -2.13
C LEU A 266 -19.15 -12.92 -2.52
N ASP A 267 -17.94 -12.37 -2.30
CA ASP A 267 -16.68 -13.04 -2.61
C ASP A 267 -16.53 -14.32 -1.80
N PHE A 268 -16.89 -14.23 -0.53
CA PHE A 268 -16.87 -15.36 0.36
C PHE A 268 -17.88 -16.45 -0.06
N VAL A 269 -19.15 -16.11 -0.32
CA VAL A 269 -20.16 -17.10 -0.74
C VAL A 269 -19.75 -17.76 -2.07
N CYS A 270 -19.20 -16.99 -3.01
CA CYS A 270 -18.64 -17.51 -4.27
C CYS A 270 -17.46 -18.48 -4.05
N LYS A 271 -16.55 -18.18 -3.11
CA LYS A 271 -15.37 -19.02 -2.82
C LYS A 271 -15.71 -20.36 -2.15
N ASN A 272 -16.85 -20.47 -1.48
CA ASN A 272 -17.29 -21.72 -0.83
C ASN A 272 -18.21 -22.59 -1.70
N GLN A 273 -18.20 -22.40 -3.03
CA GLN A 273 -19.01 -23.16 -3.99
C GLN A 273 -20.54 -22.98 -3.84
N HIS A 274 -21.00 -22.03 -3.04
CA HIS A 274 -22.42 -21.66 -2.90
C HIS A 274 -22.84 -20.60 -3.92
N LEU A 275 -22.48 -20.80 -5.20
CA LEU A 275 -22.66 -19.79 -6.24
C LEU A 275 -24.14 -19.36 -6.40
N ASP A 276 -25.09 -20.30 -6.33
CA ASP A 276 -26.51 -19.98 -6.50
C ASP A 276 -27.04 -19.07 -5.38
N GLU A 277 -26.55 -19.25 -4.15
CA GLU A 277 -26.85 -18.36 -3.03
C GLU A 277 -26.21 -16.98 -3.23
N ALA A 278 -24.98 -16.90 -3.75
CA ALA A 278 -24.33 -15.63 -4.09
C ALA A 278 -25.10 -14.86 -5.16
N ILE A 279 -25.62 -15.57 -6.17
CA ILE A 279 -26.44 -14.98 -7.25
C ILE A 279 -27.77 -14.46 -6.70
N ALA A 280 -28.44 -15.25 -5.85
CA ALA A 280 -29.68 -14.85 -5.20
C ALA A 280 -29.47 -13.62 -4.32
N LEU A 281 -28.40 -13.61 -3.52
CA LEU A 281 -28.00 -12.47 -2.70
C LEU A 281 -27.75 -11.25 -3.58
N PHE A 282 -26.91 -11.33 -4.61
CA PHE A 282 -26.63 -10.19 -5.49
C PHE A 282 -27.89 -9.59 -6.13
N LYS A 283 -28.83 -10.44 -6.56
CA LYS A 283 -30.12 -9.98 -7.09
C LYS A 283 -30.94 -9.27 -6.01
N SER A 284 -31.11 -9.87 -4.84
CA SER A 284 -31.84 -9.23 -3.72
C SER A 284 -31.23 -7.87 -3.34
N LEU A 285 -29.90 -7.75 -3.38
CA LEU A 285 -29.22 -6.50 -3.08
C LEU A 285 -29.57 -5.40 -4.09
N ILE A 286 -29.55 -5.71 -5.38
CA ILE A 286 -29.88 -4.76 -6.45
C ILE A 286 -31.35 -4.32 -6.39
N TYR A 287 -32.27 -5.26 -6.20
CA TYR A 287 -33.70 -4.98 -6.31
C TYR A 287 -34.33 -4.46 -5.01
N GLU A 288 -33.86 -4.90 -3.85
CA GLU A 288 -34.52 -4.63 -2.56
C GLU A 288 -33.76 -3.62 -1.69
N ARG A 289 -32.44 -3.47 -1.89
CA ARG A 289 -31.57 -2.71 -0.95
C ARG A 289 -30.86 -1.50 -1.56
N SER A 290 -31.27 -1.03 -2.75
CA SER A 290 -30.65 0.10 -3.45
C SER A 290 -29.13 -0.03 -3.61
N PHE A 291 -28.62 -1.26 -3.66
CA PHE A 291 -27.20 -1.54 -3.89
C PHE A 291 -26.84 -1.20 -5.32
N VAL A 292 -25.79 -0.40 -5.50
CA VAL A 292 -25.23 -0.07 -6.81
C VAL A 292 -23.92 -0.85 -6.95
N PRO A 293 -23.93 -1.99 -7.69
CA PRO A 293 -22.72 -2.79 -7.86
C PRO A 293 -21.66 -2.01 -8.62
N ASN A 294 -20.41 -2.09 -8.15
CA ASN A 294 -19.23 -1.59 -8.86
C ASN A 294 -18.52 -2.72 -9.63
N ILE A 295 -17.44 -2.37 -10.35
CA ILE A 295 -16.62 -3.33 -11.12
C ILE A 295 -16.20 -4.52 -10.24
N TRP A 296 -15.79 -4.27 -8.99
CA TRP A 296 -15.37 -5.34 -8.07
C TRP A 296 -16.50 -6.32 -7.75
N SER A 297 -17.72 -5.81 -7.57
CA SER A 297 -18.93 -6.63 -7.30
C SER A 297 -19.19 -7.62 -8.44
N TYR A 298 -19.07 -7.16 -9.69
CA TYR A 298 -19.21 -8.01 -10.87
C TYR A 298 -18.05 -9.00 -11.01
N ASN A 299 -16.80 -8.56 -10.79
CA ASN A 299 -15.63 -9.44 -10.88
C ASN A 299 -15.70 -10.62 -9.92
N ILE A 300 -16.21 -10.39 -8.71
CA ILE A 300 -16.47 -11.44 -7.73
C ILE A 300 -17.40 -12.52 -8.30
N LEU A 301 -18.55 -12.12 -8.84
CA LEU A 301 -19.52 -13.06 -9.40
C LEU A 301 -19.00 -13.72 -10.67
N ILE A 302 -18.35 -12.97 -11.56
CA ILE A 302 -17.74 -13.49 -12.78
C ILE A 302 -16.72 -14.57 -12.41
N SER A 303 -15.83 -14.30 -11.44
CA SER A 303 -14.89 -15.30 -10.90
C SER A 303 -15.61 -16.51 -10.29
N GLY A 304 -16.70 -16.28 -9.55
CA GLY A 304 -17.55 -17.32 -8.97
C GLY A 304 -18.18 -18.25 -10.03
N TYR A 305 -18.81 -17.68 -11.05
CA TYR A 305 -19.35 -18.43 -12.19
C TYR A 305 -18.26 -19.25 -12.89
N TYR A 306 -17.07 -18.68 -13.07
CA TYR A 306 -15.95 -19.40 -13.68
C TYR A 306 -15.46 -20.58 -12.87
N LYS A 307 -15.23 -20.42 -11.56
CA LYS A 307 -14.80 -21.51 -10.67
C LYS A 307 -15.81 -22.66 -10.64
N ASN A 308 -17.09 -22.38 -10.86
CA ASN A 308 -18.17 -23.37 -10.94
C ASN A 308 -18.46 -23.86 -12.36
N LYS A 309 -17.57 -23.58 -13.34
CA LYS A 309 -17.68 -24.02 -14.75
C LYS A 309 -18.94 -23.50 -15.49
N ARG A 310 -19.53 -22.41 -15.02
CA ARG A 310 -20.72 -21.74 -15.58
C ARG A 310 -20.34 -20.56 -16.49
N PHE A 311 -19.58 -20.88 -17.54
CA PHE A 311 -18.88 -19.89 -18.37
C PHE A 311 -19.81 -18.98 -19.18
N ASP A 312 -20.93 -19.52 -19.68
CA ASP A 312 -21.86 -18.74 -20.50
C ASP A 312 -22.57 -17.66 -19.66
N GLU A 313 -22.88 -17.98 -18.40
CA GLU A 313 -23.43 -16.99 -17.46
C GLU A 313 -22.39 -15.96 -17.04
N ALA A 314 -21.12 -16.37 -16.85
CA ALA A 314 -20.03 -15.44 -16.59
C ALA A 314 -19.85 -14.41 -17.73
N MET A 315 -19.87 -14.88 -18.99
CA MET A 315 -19.76 -14.02 -20.16
C MET A 315 -20.97 -13.09 -20.32
N LYS A 316 -22.19 -13.60 -20.05
CA LYS A 316 -23.40 -12.76 -20.02
C LYS A 316 -23.30 -11.67 -18.96
N LEU A 317 -22.76 -12.00 -17.78
CA LEU A 317 -22.59 -11.03 -16.69
C LEU A 317 -21.53 -9.97 -17.02
N PHE A 318 -20.44 -10.38 -17.67
CA PHE A 318 -19.43 -9.45 -18.21
C PHE A 318 -20.04 -8.45 -19.21
N LEU A 319 -20.77 -8.95 -20.22
CA LEU A 319 -21.45 -8.09 -21.20
C LEU A 319 -22.49 -7.17 -20.54
N TYR A 320 -23.20 -7.67 -19.53
CA TYR A 320 -24.15 -6.86 -18.75
C TYR A 320 -23.43 -5.74 -17.98
N MET A 321 -22.27 -6.01 -17.38
CA MET A 321 -21.44 -4.99 -16.73
C MET A 321 -21.05 -3.88 -17.72
N CYS A 322 -20.57 -4.23 -18.91
CA CYS A 322 -20.25 -3.25 -19.95
C CYS A 322 -21.49 -2.42 -20.36
N SER A 323 -22.67 -3.06 -20.46
CA SER A 323 -23.92 -2.35 -20.78
C SER A 323 -24.37 -1.36 -19.70
N LYS A 324 -23.81 -1.43 -18.49
CA LYS A 324 -24.03 -0.49 -17.39
C LYS A 324 -23.01 0.66 -17.37
N ASN A 325 -22.21 0.82 -18.42
CA ASN A 325 -21.11 1.79 -18.50
C ASN A 325 -20.09 1.62 -17.37
N LEU A 326 -19.85 0.39 -16.95
CA LEU A 326 -18.77 0.04 -16.04
C LEU A 326 -17.63 -0.55 -16.86
N ASP A 327 -16.55 0.21 -16.97
CA ASP A 327 -15.39 -0.18 -17.77
C ASP A 327 -14.66 -1.33 -17.08
N PRO A 328 -14.50 -2.49 -17.74
CA PRO A 328 -13.74 -3.60 -17.19
C PRO A 328 -12.31 -3.18 -16.90
N ASN A 329 -11.76 -3.64 -15.79
CA ASN A 329 -10.34 -3.45 -15.48
C ASN A 329 -9.52 -4.70 -15.86
N ILE A 330 -8.20 -4.58 -15.77
CA ILE A 330 -7.27 -5.68 -16.05
C ILE A 330 -7.56 -6.95 -15.25
N GLU A 331 -8.07 -6.82 -14.02
CA GLU A 331 -8.43 -7.97 -13.18
C GLU A 331 -9.63 -8.74 -13.78
N THR A 332 -10.62 -8.02 -14.29
CA THR A 332 -11.78 -8.60 -15.00
C THR A 332 -11.30 -9.46 -16.16
N TYR A 333 -10.42 -8.90 -16.98
CA TYR A 333 -9.85 -9.58 -18.13
C TYR A 333 -8.94 -10.75 -17.75
N ASN A 334 -8.14 -10.62 -16.69
CA ASN A 334 -7.31 -11.72 -16.19
C ASN A 334 -8.16 -12.91 -15.72
N ILE A 335 -9.27 -12.65 -15.03
CA ILE A 335 -10.22 -13.70 -14.61
C ILE A 335 -10.77 -14.45 -15.85
N LEU A 336 -11.16 -13.70 -16.88
CA LEU A 336 -11.68 -14.24 -18.13
C LEU A 336 -10.62 -15.04 -18.91
N LEU A 337 -9.40 -14.50 -19.04
CA LEU A 337 -8.27 -15.15 -19.73
C LEU A 337 -7.87 -16.46 -19.04
N HIS A 338 -7.75 -16.45 -17.71
CA HIS A 338 -7.44 -17.66 -16.94
C HIS A 338 -8.51 -18.75 -17.15
N ALA A 339 -9.78 -18.36 -17.19
CA ALA A 339 -10.88 -19.31 -17.44
C ALA A 339 -10.90 -19.87 -18.87
N LEU A 340 -10.52 -19.07 -19.88
CA LEU A 340 -10.42 -19.52 -21.27
C LEU A 340 -9.23 -20.46 -21.47
N TYR A 341 -8.14 -20.24 -20.73
CA TYR A 341 -7.00 -21.14 -20.66
C TYR A 341 -7.38 -22.52 -20.12
N ASP A 342 -8.09 -22.61 -18.99
CA ASP A 342 -8.51 -23.89 -18.38
C ASP A 342 -9.34 -24.76 -19.34
N ARG A 343 -9.93 -24.17 -20.38
CA ARG A 343 -10.72 -24.85 -21.43
C ARG A 343 -9.98 -25.04 -22.76
N GLN A 344 -8.70 -24.66 -22.85
CA GLN A 344 -7.89 -24.68 -24.08
C GLN A 344 -8.53 -23.88 -25.24
N GLN A 345 -9.34 -22.86 -24.95
CA GLN A 345 -10.02 -22.05 -25.97
C GLN A 345 -9.17 -20.85 -26.40
N LEU A 346 -7.98 -21.12 -26.92
CA LEU A 346 -6.98 -20.10 -27.29
C LEU A 346 -7.52 -19.03 -28.25
N GLY A 347 -8.37 -19.40 -29.22
CA GLY A 347 -8.96 -18.45 -30.15
C GLY A 347 -9.80 -17.36 -29.48
N LYS A 348 -10.56 -17.70 -28.44
CA LYS A 348 -11.34 -16.71 -27.68
C LYS A 348 -10.46 -15.88 -26.74
N ALA A 349 -9.39 -16.47 -26.22
CA ALA A 349 -8.43 -15.75 -25.38
C ALA A 349 -7.70 -14.65 -26.19
N ILE A 350 -7.36 -14.92 -27.45
CA ILE A 350 -6.76 -13.92 -28.35
C ILE A 350 -7.74 -12.78 -28.66
N ILE A 351 -9.01 -13.08 -28.90
CA ILE A 351 -10.04 -12.04 -29.12
C ILE A 351 -10.16 -11.13 -27.89
N LEU A 352 -10.17 -11.73 -26.70
CA LEU A 352 -10.24 -10.98 -25.45
C LEU A 352 -8.98 -10.14 -25.20
N LEU A 353 -7.81 -10.63 -25.62
CA LEU A 353 -6.57 -9.86 -25.55
C LEU A 353 -6.59 -8.63 -26.46
N ASN A 354 -7.11 -8.77 -27.68
CA ASN A 354 -7.27 -7.63 -28.58
C ASN A 354 -8.22 -6.60 -27.96
N GLN A 355 -9.29 -7.05 -27.30
CA GLN A 355 -10.20 -6.17 -26.58
C GLN A 355 -9.53 -5.42 -25.42
N ILE A 356 -8.57 -6.02 -24.70
CA ILE A 356 -7.78 -5.33 -23.67
C ILE A 356 -6.98 -4.16 -24.28
N VAL A 357 -6.42 -4.37 -25.47
CA VAL A 357 -5.65 -3.35 -26.19
C VAL A 357 -6.58 -2.26 -26.74
N ASP A 358 -7.73 -2.65 -27.29
CA ASP A 358 -8.74 -1.72 -27.81
C ASP A 358 -9.35 -0.85 -26.70
N ASP A 359 -9.43 -1.35 -25.46
CA ASP A 359 -9.90 -0.63 -24.28
C ASP A 359 -8.80 0.26 -23.62
N ASP A 360 -7.63 0.42 -24.25
CA ASP A 360 -6.47 1.18 -23.73
C ASP A 360 -5.94 0.68 -22.34
N ILE A 361 -6.16 -0.59 -22.01
CA ILE A 361 -5.70 -1.19 -20.75
C ILE A 361 -4.34 -1.86 -20.96
N CYS A 362 -3.31 -1.43 -20.22
CA CYS A 362 -1.98 -2.04 -20.30
C CYS A 362 -1.94 -3.42 -19.62
N PRO A 363 -1.70 -4.54 -20.34
CA PRO A 363 -1.53 -5.85 -19.73
C PRO A 363 -0.35 -5.87 -18.75
N ASN A 364 -0.47 -6.60 -17.65
CA ASN A 364 0.58 -6.69 -16.64
C ASN A 364 1.36 -8.01 -16.77
N LEU A 365 2.45 -8.15 -16.00
CA LEU A 365 3.27 -9.37 -16.00
C LEU A 365 2.43 -10.63 -15.71
N TYR A 366 1.37 -10.51 -14.91
CA TYR A 366 0.46 -11.61 -14.61
C TYR A 366 -0.40 -12.01 -15.83
N THR A 367 -0.92 -11.04 -16.59
CA THR A 367 -1.63 -11.27 -17.85
C THR A 367 -0.75 -12.02 -18.85
N TYR A 368 0.49 -11.58 -19.04
CA TYR A 368 1.43 -12.26 -19.93
C TYR A 368 1.84 -13.64 -19.39
N LYS A 369 1.97 -13.82 -18.07
CA LYS A 369 2.24 -15.14 -17.47
C LYS A 369 1.09 -16.13 -17.76
N ILE A 370 -0.17 -15.72 -17.63
CA ILE A 370 -1.33 -16.56 -17.96
C ILE A 370 -1.26 -17.03 -19.43
N LEU A 371 -0.80 -16.17 -20.34
CA LEU A 371 -0.67 -16.49 -21.76
C LEU A 371 0.55 -17.37 -22.07
N ILE A 372 1.71 -17.07 -21.48
CA ILE A 372 2.98 -17.78 -21.74
C ILE A 372 2.98 -19.19 -21.15
N TYR A 373 2.47 -19.35 -19.92
CA TYR A 373 2.30 -20.69 -19.34
C TYR A 373 1.07 -21.42 -19.91
N GLY A 374 0.27 -20.71 -20.71
CA GLY A 374 -0.95 -21.23 -21.32
C GLY A 374 -0.87 -21.65 -22.79
N LEU A 375 0.23 -21.33 -23.47
CA LEU A 375 0.64 -21.82 -24.79
C LEU A 375 1.61 -23.00 -24.62
#